data_AF-A9A3H3-F1
#
_entry.id   AF-A9A3H3-F1
#
_cell.length_a   1.000
_cell.length_b   1.000
_cell.length_c   1.000
_cell.angle_alpha   90.00
_cell.angle_beta   90.00
_cell.angle_gamma   90.00
#
_symmetry.space_group_name_H-M   'P 1'
#
loop_
_entity.id
_entity.type
_entity.pdbx_description
1 polymer ?
#
loop_
_entity_poly.entity_id
_entity_poly.type
_entity_poly.pdbx_seq_one_letter_code
_entity_poly.pdbx_strand_id
1 'polypeptide(L)'
;MFALIFGLFTFAGITIDENIITYFTDFENITSQFGTDVSFTDLIGYSIGMVVYGIFIWNFYRFLARREMIPLRLKKYETDGKKITSIIVYFVKYVVVFPLVVLVWFVVYSTFLFFMAPDLPIEHVFLIVISLVVTVRISAYYKEDLAKDFAKLIPFALLGIFLTSSIFFTAEDVAERTFGFLPFLGKILGFVTYAIIVEAFLRILFLIKRKILPVAEEKLEEQIEKQIDEKIKIHVEKIEDKQEDLEKKIDKETDEIEKKIEKETENIEKKIEEETNDIEKKIEKETDDVEKKLQDEVKKSKDNNGT
;
A
#
# COMPACT_ATOMS: atom_id res chain seq x y z
N MET A 1 18.10 -18.29 -28.36
CA MET A 1 17.30 -17.83 -27.20
C MET A 1 15.95 -17.20 -27.60
N PHE A 2 15.78 -16.69 -28.83
CA PHE A 2 14.49 -16.22 -29.35
C PHE A 2 13.35 -17.25 -29.20
N ALA A 3 13.60 -18.54 -29.50
CA ALA A 3 12.60 -19.61 -29.36
C ALA A 3 12.04 -19.78 -27.92
N LEU A 4 12.80 -19.43 -26.88
CA LEU A 4 12.37 -19.56 -25.48
C LEU A 4 11.47 -18.38 -25.05
N ILE A 5 11.76 -17.17 -25.51
CA ILE A 5 10.93 -15.98 -25.29
C ILE A 5 9.63 -16.10 -26.12
N PHE A 6 9.72 -16.56 -27.36
CA PHE A 6 8.55 -16.88 -28.20
C PHE A 6 7.69 -18.02 -27.62
N GLY A 7 8.33 -19.02 -26.98
CA GLY A 7 7.64 -20.10 -26.28
C GLY A 7 6.89 -19.63 -25.02
N LEU A 8 7.39 -18.62 -24.31
CA LEU A 8 6.70 -18.05 -23.14
C LEU A 8 5.47 -17.22 -23.54
N PHE A 9 5.53 -16.47 -24.64
CA PHE A 9 4.42 -15.64 -25.12
C PHE A 9 3.28 -16.46 -25.76
N THR A 10 3.61 -17.56 -26.44
CA THR A 10 2.59 -18.49 -26.99
C THR A 10 1.85 -19.24 -25.89
N PHE A 11 2.50 -19.52 -24.75
CA PHE A 11 1.85 -20.13 -23.58
C PHE A 11 0.82 -19.20 -22.91
N ALA A 12 0.93 -17.87 -23.12
CA ALA A 12 -0.02 -16.87 -22.61
C ALA A 12 -1.18 -16.54 -23.58
N GLY A 13 -1.30 -17.23 -24.72
CA GLY A 13 -2.42 -17.08 -25.66
C GLY A 13 -2.39 -15.81 -26.52
N ILE A 14 -1.25 -15.09 -26.55
CA ILE A 14 -1.08 -13.88 -27.36
C ILE A 14 -0.42 -14.28 -28.69
N THR A 15 -1.16 -14.26 -29.80
CA THR A 15 -0.61 -14.42 -31.16
C THR A 15 0.19 -13.19 -31.55
N ILE A 16 1.50 -13.35 -31.77
CA ILE A 16 2.40 -12.27 -32.21
C ILE A 16 2.26 -12.10 -33.72
N ASP A 17 1.80 -10.91 -34.15
CA ASP A 17 1.60 -10.52 -35.55
C ASP A 17 2.94 -10.20 -36.24
N GLU A 18 3.04 -10.36 -37.58
CA GLU A 18 4.25 -10.10 -38.39
C GLU A 18 4.74 -8.63 -38.24
N ASN A 19 3.82 -7.73 -37.94
CA ASN A 19 4.11 -6.33 -37.63
C ASN A 19 5.01 -6.18 -36.39
N ILE A 20 4.81 -6.99 -35.35
CA ILE A 20 5.62 -6.95 -34.12
C ILE A 20 7.05 -7.41 -34.42
N ILE A 21 7.21 -8.45 -35.24
CA ILE A 21 8.52 -8.96 -35.65
C ILE A 21 9.30 -7.86 -36.39
N THR A 22 8.63 -7.15 -37.30
CA THR A 22 9.21 -6.03 -38.05
C THR A 22 9.71 -4.91 -37.13
N TYR A 23 8.90 -4.49 -36.14
CA TYR A 23 9.31 -3.49 -35.13
C TYR A 23 10.52 -3.93 -34.29
N PHE A 24 10.66 -5.22 -33.96
CA PHE A 24 11.82 -5.72 -33.23
C PHE A 24 13.11 -5.63 -34.07
N THR A 25 13.02 -5.95 -35.37
CA THR A 25 14.15 -5.80 -36.33
C THR A 25 14.57 -4.34 -36.53
N ASP A 26 13.60 -3.41 -36.59
CA ASP A 26 13.90 -1.97 -36.68
C ASP A 26 14.54 -1.42 -35.40
N PHE A 27 14.17 -1.97 -34.23
CA PHE A 27 14.79 -1.63 -32.95
C PHE A 27 16.25 -2.09 -32.84
N GLU A 28 16.59 -3.26 -33.38
CA GLU A 28 17.96 -3.77 -33.41
C GLU A 28 18.87 -2.86 -34.27
N ASN A 29 18.32 -2.28 -35.34
CA ASN A 29 18.98 -1.25 -36.16
C ASN A 29 19.14 0.10 -35.45
N ILE A 30 18.32 0.43 -34.45
CA ILE A 30 18.50 1.64 -33.63
C ILE A 30 19.68 1.46 -32.67
N THR A 31 19.86 0.26 -32.10
CA THR A 31 20.98 -0.02 -31.20
C THR A 31 22.34 -0.03 -31.88
N SER A 32 22.42 -0.44 -33.16
CA SER A 32 23.68 -0.43 -33.92
C SER A 32 24.22 0.99 -34.19
N GLN A 33 23.38 2.03 -34.10
CA GLN A 33 23.80 3.44 -34.22
C GLN A 33 24.53 3.97 -32.98
N PHE A 34 24.45 3.29 -31.84
CA PHE A 34 25.17 3.66 -30.61
C PHE A 34 26.62 3.14 -30.56
N GLY A 35 27.10 2.52 -31.66
CA GLY A 35 28.54 2.35 -31.92
C GLY A 35 29.27 1.28 -31.10
N THR A 36 28.59 0.23 -30.61
CA THR A 36 29.25 -0.90 -29.94
C THR A 36 28.55 -2.24 -30.21
N ASP A 37 29.31 -3.34 -30.13
CA ASP A 37 28.88 -4.74 -30.24
C ASP A 37 27.94 -5.21 -29.11
N VAL A 38 27.04 -4.33 -28.63
CA VAL A 38 26.15 -4.59 -27.49
C VAL A 38 24.78 -4.99 -28.02
N SER A 39 24.38 -6.24 -27.79
CA SER A 39 23.07 -6.72 -28.24
C SER A 39 21.97 -6.00 -27.47
N PHE A 40 20.86 -5.66 -28.14
CA PHE A 40 19.65 -5.17 -27.48
C PHE A 40 19.14 -6.12 -26.37
N THR A 41 19.40 -7.42 -26.53
CA THR A 41 19.11 -8.44 -25.52
C THR A 41 19.89 -8.20 -24.22
N ASP A 42 21.15 -7.78 -24.32
CA ASP A 42 21.99 -7.49 -23.15
C ASP A 42 21.45 -6.25 -22.43
N LEU A 43 21.04 -5.21 -23.16
CA LEU A 43 20.45 -4.01 -22.58
C LEU A 43 19.20 -4.31 -21.76
N ILE A 44 18.29 -5.13 -22.30
CA ILE A 44 17.10 -5.58 -21.57
C ILE A 44 17.51 -6.41 -20.34
N GLY A 45 18.46 -7.33 -20.51
CA GLY A 45 18.97 -8.16 -19.43
C GLY A 45 19.55 -7.35 -18.27
N TYR A 46 20.42 -6.39 -18.56
CA TYR A 46 20.99 -5.47 -17.57
C TYR A 46 19.91 -4.64 -16.88
N SER A 47 18.95 -4.11 -17.64
CA SER A 47 17.86 -3.28 -17.09
C SER A 47 16.98 -4.07 -16.11
N ILE A 48 16.56 -5.28 -16.49
CA ILE A 48 15.76 -6.17 -15.62
C ILE A 48 16.58 -6.58 -14.40
N GLY A 49 17.85 -6.96 -14.61
CA GLY A 49 18.77 -7.34 -13.54
C GLY A 49 18.94 -6.23 -12.49
N MET A 50 19.12 -4.98 -12.93
CA MET A 50 19.22 -3.82 -12.04
C MET A 50 17.93 -3.60 -11.23
N VAL A 51 16.76 -3.73 -11.84
CA VAL A 51 15.47 -3.59 -11.13
C VAL A 51 15.30 -4.69 -10.08
N VAL A 52 15.54 -5.95 -10.45
CA VAL A 52 15.43 -7.09 -9.52
C VAL A 52 16.42 -6.93 -8.36
N TYR A 53 17.66 -6.56 -8.66
CA TYR A 53 18.67 -6.32 -7.65
C TYR A 53 18.31 -5.12 -6.74
N GLY A 54 17.78 -4.03 -7.31
CA GLY A 54 17.30 -2.88 -6.54
C GLY A 54 16.15 -3.22 -5.59
N ILE A 55 15.17 -4.02 -6.03
CA ILE A 55 14.07 -4.52 -5.18
C ILE A 55 14.62 -5.40 -4.05
N PHE A 56 15.57 -6.27 -4.37
CA PHE A 56 16.23 -7.11 -3.37
C PHE A 56 16.95 -6.26 -2.31
N ILE A 57 17.78 -5.29 -2.72
CA ILE A 57 18.45 -4.36 -1.80
C ILE A 57 17.42 -3.63 -0.96
N TRP A 58 16.32 -3.17 -1.56
CA TRP A 58 15.31 -2.40 -0.87
C TRP A 58 14.70 -3.15 0.32
N ASN A 59 14.35 -4.41 0.10
CA ASN A 59 13.83 -5.25 1.17
C ASN A 59 14.90 -5.51 2.24
N PHE A 60 16.13 -5.72 1.77
CA PHE A 60 17.25 -6.12 2.60
C PHE A 60 17.76 -5.00 3.53
N TYR A 61 18.10 -3.82 3.01
CA TYR A 61 18.65 -2.75 3.84
C TYR A 61 17.64 -2.31 4.91
N ARG A 62 16.34 -2.33 4.58
CA ARG A 62 15.27 -1.94 5.49
C ARG A 62 15.10 -2.95 6.61
N PHE A 63 15.28 -4.25 6.32
CA PHE A 63 15.30 -5.27 7.35
C PHE A 63 16.46 -5.05 8.33
N LEU A 64 17.67 -4.78 7.81
CA LEU A 64 18.90 -4.60 8.58
C LEU A 64 18.91 -3.33 9.43
N ALA A 65 18.41 -2.21 8.90
CA ALA A 65 18.49 -0.91 9.53
C ALA A 65 17.55 -0.75 10.74
N ARG A 66 16.57 -1.64 10.89
CA ARG A 66 15.64 -1.60 12.04
C ARG A 66 16.39 -1.81 13.35
N ARG A 67 16.18 -0.88 14.30
CA ARG A 67 16.65 -1.00 15.69
C ARG A 67 16.16 -2.30 16.34
N GLU A 68 14.90 -2.64 16.08
CA GLU A 68 14.29 -3.90 16.48
C GLU A 68 13.85 -4.68 15.24
N MET A 69 14.67 -5.66 14.83
CA MET A 69 14.38 -6.46 13.63
C MET A 69 13.08 -7.26 13.71
N ILE A 70 12.68 -7.65 14.92
CA ILE A 70 11.47 -8.43 15.21
C ILE A 70 10.71 -7.69 16.31
N PRO A 71 9.58 -7.03 16.07
CA PRO A 71 8.86 -6.33 17.12
C PRO A 71 8.31 -7.33 18.15
N LEU A 72 8.57 -7.09 19.44
CA LEU A 72 7.97 -7.90 20.52
C LEU A 72 6.58 -7.35 20.85
N ARG A 73 5.53 -8.12 20.57
CA ARG A 73 4.19 -7.82 21.11
C ARG A 73 4.08 -8.34 22.56
N LEU A 74 4.77 -7.66 23.49
CA LEU A 74 4.79 -8.02 24.92
C LEU A 74 3.40 -7.95 25.58
N LYS A 75 2.50 -7.07 25.08
CA LYS A 75 1.11 -6.95 25.56
C LYS A 75 0.34 -8.27 25.54
N LYS A 76 0.66 -9.21 24.63
CA LYS A 76 0.00 -10.52 24.57
C LYS A 76 0.43 -11.46 25.71
N TYR A 77 1.60 -11.23 26.32
CA TYR A 77 2.19 -12.10 27.33
C TYR A 77 2.08 -11.56 28.77
N GLU A 78 1.78 -10.27 28.95
CA GLU A 78 1.43 -9.71 30.27
C GLU A 78 0.03 -10.13 30.74
N THR A 79 -0.92 -10.31 29.81
CA THR A 79 -2.29 -10.73 30.15
C THR A 79 -2.36 -12.15 30.74
N ASP A 80 -1.37 -13.02 30.47
CA ASP A 80 -1.40 -14.43 30.87
C ASP A 80 -0.65 -14.72 32.19
N GLY A 81 -0.24 -13.69 32.94
CA GLY A 81 0.38 -13.81 34.28
C GLY A 81 1.78 -14.44 34.32
N LYS A 82 2.33 -14.92 33.20
CA LYS A 82 3.62 -15.60 33.13
C LYS A 82 4.78 -14.63 32.88
N LYS A 83 5.17 -13.87 33.90
CA LYS A 83 6.34 -12.95 33.84
C LYS A 83 7.62 -13.62 33.36
N ILE A 84 7.81 -14.91 33.69
CA ILE A 84 8.98 -15.70 33.32
C ILE A 84 9.04 -15.96 31.80
N THR A 85 7.92 -16.24 31.13
CA THR A 85 7.92 -16.49 29.68
C THR A 85 8.30 -15.23 28.91
N SER A 86 7.89 -14.05 29.36
CA SER A 86 8.26 -12.77 28.73
C SER A 86 9.77 -12.51 28.82
N ILE A 87 10.40 -12.86 29.94
CA ILE A 87 11.86 -12.72 30.14
C ILE A 87 12.63 -13.71 29.26
N ILE A 88 12.18 -14.97 29.17
CA ILE A 88 12.82 -15.99 28.33
C ILE A 88 12.72 -15.60 26.84
N VAL A 89 11.54 -15.17 26.39
CA VAL A 89 11.33 -14.71 25.00
C VAL A 89 12.21 -13.50 24.69
N TYR A 90 12.34 -12.57 25.64
CA TYR A 90 13.28 -11.45 25.53
C TYR A 90 14.72 -11.97 25.37
N PHE A 91 15.18 -12.84 26.28
CA PHE A 91 16.54 -13.38 26.26
C PHE A 91 16.86 -14.12 24.96
N VAL A 92 16.03 -15.05 24.53
CA VAL A 92 16.23 -15.84 23.29
C VAL A 92 16.35 -14.94 22.07
N LYS A 93 15.49 -13.92 21.96
CA LYS A 93 15.51 -13.00 20.83
C LYS A 93 16.83 -12.23 20.74
N TYR A 94 17.38 -11.78 21.85
CA TYR A 94 18.57 -10.91 21.84
C TYR A 94 19.89 -11.67 21.92
N VAL A 95 19.91 -12.82 22.58
CA VAL A 95 21.13 -13.63 22.73
C VAL A 95 21.28 -14.63 21.58
N VAL A 96 20.19 -15.06 20.94
CA VAL A 96 20.25 -16.10 19.89
C VAL A 96 19.83 -15.57 18.52
N VAL A 97 18.64 -14.96 18.42
CA VAL A 97 18.11 -14.56 17.09
C VAL A 97 18.91 -13.40 16.51
N PHE A 98 19.20 -12.39 17.31
CA PHE A 98 19.94 -11.22 16.83
C PHE A 98 21.35 -11.57 16.32
N PRO A 99 22.19 -12.32 17.05
CA PRO A 99 23.53 -12.67 16.58
C PRO A 99 23.51 -13.55 15.34
N LEU A 100 22.51 -14.44 15.22
CA LEU A 100 22.31 -15.25 14.03
C LEU A 100 22.02 -14.37 12.81
N VAL A 101 21.18 -13.35 12.95
CA VAL A 101 20.92 -12.41 11.86
C VAL A 101 22.19 -11.64 11.49
N VAL A 102 22.94 -11.14 12.46
CA VAL A 102 24.22 -10.46 12.21
C VAL A 102 25.21 -11.38 11.50
N LEU A 103 25.32 -12.65 11.92
CA LEU A 103 26.19 -13.65 11.30
C LEU A 103 25.81 -13.89 9.84
N VAL A 104 24.54 -14.15 9.55
CA VAL A 104 24.05 -14.37 8.18
C VAL A 104 24.44 -13.21 7.29
N TRP A 105 24.24 -11.98 7.74
CA TRP A 105 24.55 -10.80 6.95
C TRP A 105 26.03 -10.49 6.83
N PHE A 106 26.80 -10.76 7.88
CA PHE A 106 28.24 -10.69 7.82
C PHE A 106 28.78 -11.64 6.75
N VAL A 107 28.28 -12.88 6.70
CA VAL A 107 28.68 -13.86 5.67
C VAL A 107 28.31 -13.34 4.29
N VAL A 108 27.06 -12.93 4.07
CA VAL A 108 26.60 -12.41 2.78
C VAL A 108 27.48 -11.24 2.29
N TYR A 109 27.72 -10.23 3.14
CA TYR A 109 28.53 -9.08 2.76
C TYR A 109 30.00 -9.42 2.56
N SER A 110 30.56 -10.31 3.38
CA SER A 110 31.95 -10.74 3.24
C SER A 110 32.13 -11.51 1.94
N THR A 111 31.23 -12.43 1.62
CA THR A 111 31.22 -13.14 0.34
C THR A 111 31.20 -12.16 -0.82
N PHE A 112 30.29 -11.20 -0.81
CA PHE A 112 30.21 -10.22 -1.89
C PHE A 112 31.46 -9.34 -2.02
N LEU A 113 31.98 -8.79 -0.91
CA LEU A 113 33.20 -7.98 -0.95
C LEU A 113 34.42 -8.80 -1.36
N PHE A 114 34.49 -10.06 -0.94
CA PHE A 114 35.57 -10.97 -1.30
C PHE A 114 35.59 -11.29 -2.81
N PHE A 115 34.42 -11.34 -3.45
CA PHE A 115 34.36 -11.43 -4.91
C PHE A 115 34.82 -10.15 -5.59
N MET A 116 34.37 -9.00 -5.10
CA MET A 116 34.57 -7.71 -5.76
C MET A 116 35.93 -7.06 -5.50
N ALA A 117 36.60 -7.40 -4.42
CA ALA A 117 37.90 -6.84 -4.04
C ALA A 117 38.95 -7.97 -3.92
N PRO A 118 39.32 -8.62 -5.04
CA PRO A 118 40.26 -9.75 -5.02
C PRO A 118 41.64 -9.39 -4.47
N ASP A 119 42.03 -8.12 -4.58
CA ASP A 119 43.34 -7.63 -4.13
C ASP A 119 43.40 -7.35 -2.61
N LEU A 120 42.26 -7.40 -1.91
CA LEU A 120 42.22 -7.18 -0.46
C LEU A 120 42.47 -8.49 0.30
N PRO A 121 43.43 -8.51 1.25
CA PRO A 121 43.55 -9.59 2.22
C PRO A 121 42.21 -9.86 2.94
N ILE A 122 41.93 -11.14 3.19
CA ILE A 122 40.67 -11.61 3.78
C ILE A 122 40.39 -10.93 5.13
N GLU A 123 41.43 -10.70 5.92
CA GLU A 123 41.36 -9.97 7.19
C GLU A 123 40.77 -8.56 7.04
N HIS A 124 41.15 -7.85 5.97
CA HIS A 124 40.66 -6.51 5.71
C HIS A 124 39.21 -6.51 5.20
N VAL A 125 38.84 -7.50 4.38
CA VAL A 125 37.43 -7.67 3.96
C VAL A 125 36.53 -7.82 5.17
N PHE A 126 36.89 -8.70 6.12
CA PHE A 126 36.11 -8.88 7.34
C PHE A 126 36.07 -7.64 8.22
N LEU A 127 37.19 -6.92 8.34
CA LEU A 127 37.26 -5.67 9.09
C LEU A 127 36.29 -4.63 8.51
N ILE A 128 36.25 -4.47 7.18
CA ILE A 128 35.32 -3.56 6.51
C ILE A 128 33.87 -3.97 6.78
N VAL A 129 33.54 -5.25 6.60
CA VAL A 129 32.18 -5.76 6.78
C VAL A 129 31.72 -5.62 8.23
N ILE A 130 32.53 -6.02 9.21
CA ILE A 130 32.14 -5.90 10.62
C ILE A 130 31.99 -4.44 11.03
N SER A 131 32.89 -3.57 10.55
CA SER A 131 32.81 -2.13 10.82
C SER A 131 31.52 -1.54 10.27
N LEU A 132 31.12 -1.93 9.05
CA LEU A 132 29.85 -1.50 8.50
C LEU A 132 28.67 -2.07 9.29
N VAL A 133 28.66 -3.37 9.60
CA VAL A 133 27.57 -3.99 10.36
C VAL A 133 27.38 -3.29 11.70
N VAL A 134 28.47 -3.04 12.43
CA VAL A 134 28.44 -2.30 13.70
C VAL A 134 28.01 -0.85 13.50
N THR A 135 28.44 -0.19 12.44
CA THR A 135 28.01 1.18 12.10
C THR A 135 26.49 1.22 11.89
N VAL A 136 25.94 0.30 11.10
CA VAL A 136 24.48 0.15 10.90
C VAL A 136 23.77 -0.05 12.24
N ARG A 137 24.33 -0.85 13.16
CA ARG A 137 23.74 -1.04 14.50
C ARG A 137 23.74 0.23 15.32
N ILE A 138 24.88 0.89 15.46
CA ILE A 138 24.99 2.13 16.21
C ILE A 138 24.02 3.18 15.64
N SER A 139 23.99 3.33 14.32
CA SER A 139 23.09 4.26 13.64
C SER A 139 21.61 3.91 13.85
N ALA A 140 21.24 2.63 13.94
CA ALA A 140 19.85 2.22 14.16
C ALA A 140 19.31 2.69 15.53
N TYR A 141 20.19 2.83 16.54
CA TYR A 141 19.82 3.40 17.85
C TYR A 141 19.80 4.94 17.85
N TYR A 142 20.45 5.58 16.87
CA TYR A 142 20.43 7.02 16.69
C TYR A 142 19.24 7.48 15.82
N LYS A 143 19.22 7.08 14.55
CA LYS A 143 18.15 7.31 13.58
C LYS A 143 18.10 6.18 12.56
N GLU A 144 16.93 5.57 12.39
CA GLU A 144 16.77 4.43 11.47
C GLU A 144 17.11 4.80 10.02
N ASP A 145 16.82 6.03 9.59
CA ASP A 145 17.11 6.47 8.22
C ASP A 145 18.61 6.54 7.94
N LEU A 146 19.40 6.98 8.92
CA LEU A 146 20.86 6.95 8.80
C LEU A 146 21.38 5.51 8.71
N ALA A 147 20.81 4.59 9.49
CA ALA A 147 21.16 3.17 9.41
C ALA A 147 20.81 2.56 8.05
N LYS A 148 19.70 2.98 7.43
CA LYS A 148 19.31 2.58 6.08
C LYS A 148 20.38 3.02 5.07
N ASP A 149 20.91 4.23 5.21
CA ASP A 149 21.92 4.73 4.28
C ASP A 149 23.24 3.98 4.39
N PHE A 150 23.70 3.69 5.61
CA PHE A 150 24.87 2.83 5.81
C PHE A 150 24.65 1.40 5.30
N ALA A 151 23.47 0.82 5.53
CA ALA A 151 23.18 -0.56 5.10
C ALA A 151 23.14 -0.73 3.58
N LYS A 152 22.88 0.35 2.83
CA LYS A 152 22.87 0.34 1.35
C LYS A 152 24.27 0.43 0.75
N LEU A 153 25.29 0.84 1.50
CA LEU A 153 26.62 1.14 0.97
C LEU A 153 27.26 -0.06 0.28
N ILE A 154 27.33 -1.22 0.94
CA ILE A 154 27.93 -2.42 0.31
C ILE A 154 27.10 -2.87 -0.89
N PRO A 155 25.78 -3.10 -0.80
CA PRO A 155 25.02 -3.54 -1.96
C PRO A 155 25.13 -2.63 -3.19
N PHE A 156 25.14 -1.30 -2.99
CA PHE A 156 25.32 -0.37 -4.11
C PHE A 156 26.76 -0.28 -4.60
N ALA A 157 27.76 -0.37 -3.72
CA ALA A 157 29.15 -0.46 -4.14
C ALA A 157 29.38 -1.70 -4.99
N LEU A 158 28.80 -2.84 -4.59
CA LEU A 158 28.86 -4.08 -5.35
C LEU A 158 28.19 -3.97 -6.71
N LEU A 159 27.02 -3.32 -6.78
CA LEU A 159 26.37 -3.04 -8.06
C LEU A 159 27.24 -2.17 -8.96
N GLY A 160 27.84 -1.11 -8.40
CA GLY A 160 28.75 -0.23 -9.12
C GLY A 160 29.95 -0.99 -9.68
N ILE A 161 30.62 -1.80 -8.86
CA ILE A 161 31.75 -2.61 -9.32
C ILE A 161 31.28 -3.64 -10.36
N PHE A 162 30.18 -4.35 -10.11
CA PHE A 162 29.62 -5.32 -11.06
C PHE A 162 29.33 -4.71 -12.43
N LEU A 163 28.76 -3.50 -12.49
CA LEU A 163 28.44 -2.81 -13.73
C LEU A 163 29.68 -2.25 -14.46
N THR A 164 30.78 -2.04 -13.75
CA THR A 164 32.00 -1.42 -14.33
C THR A 164 33.10 -2.42 -14.62
N SER A 165 33.10 -3.57 -13.96
CA SER A 165 34.14 -4.58 -14.08
C SER A 165 33.82 -5.58 -15.19
N SER A 166 34.81 -5.93 -16.01
CA SER A 166 34.73 -7.04 -16.97
C SER A 166 34.90 -8.42 -16.32
N ILE A 167 34.72 -8.52 -15.00
CA ILE A 167 35.00 -9.73 -14.22
C ILE A 167 33.83 -10.71 -14.41
N PHE A 168 33.93 -11.54 -15.44
CA PHE A 168 33.07 -12.71 -15.59
C PHE A 168 33.58 -13.81 -14.66
N PHE A 169 32.90 -14.01 -13.54
CA PHE A 169 33.21 -15.12 -12.63
C PHE A 169 32.75 -16.43 -13.26
N THR A 170 33.67 -17.39 -13.41
CA THR A 170 33.27 -18.77 -13.75
C THR A 170 32.75 -19.49 -12.51
N ALA A 171 31.98 -20.56 -12.70
CA ALA A 171 31.47 -21.36 -11.58
C ALA A 171 32.62 -21.97 -10.73
N GLU A 172 33.78 -22.21 -11.33
CA GLU A 172 34.98 -22.71 -10.66
C GLU A 172 35.63 -21.62 -9.79
N ASP A 173 35.75 -20.38 -10.28
CA ASP A 173 36.23 -19.25 -9.48
C ASP A 173 35.36 -19.02 -8.25
N VAL A 174 34.04 -19.17 -8.41
CA VAL A 174 33.07 -19.03 -7.30
C VAL A 174 33.23 -20.15 -6.29
N ALA A 175 33.38 -21.39 -6.74
CA ALA A 175 33.55 -22.55 -5.88
C ALA A 175 34.86 -22.46 -5.08
N GLU A 176 35.99 -22.22 -5.76
CA GLU A 176 37.31 -22.16 -5.13
C GLU A 176 37.39 -21.03 -4.09
N ARG A 177 36.85 -19.84 -4.41
CA ARG A 177 36.76 -18.73 -3.47
C ARG A 177 35.82 -19.01 -2.29
N THR A 178 34.72 -19.72 -2.52
CA THR A 178 33.78 -20.10 -1.44
C THR A 178 34.41 -21.12 -0.49
N PHE A 179 35.18 -22.08 -0.99
CA PHE A 179 35.90 -23.03 -0.14
C PHE A 179 37.11 -22.38 0.57
N GLY A 180 37.77 -21.39 -0.05
CA GLY A 180 38.82 -20.59 0.59
C GLY A 180 38.34 -19.77 1.79
N PHE A 181 37.04 -19.51 1.89
CA PHE A 181 36.41 -18.81 3.02
C PHE A 181 36.19 -19.71 4.26
N LEU A 182 36.09 -21.04 4.08
CA LEU A 182 35.80 -21.98 5.18
C LEU A 182 36.80 -21.94 6.35
N PRO A 183 38.13 -21.94 6.13
CA PRO A 183 39.13 -21.85 7.20
C PRO A 183 38.98 -20.60 8.07
N PHE A 184 38.35 -19.56 7.54
CA PHE A 184 38.17 -18.29 8.20
C PHE A 184 36.89 -18.21 9.04
N LEU A 185 35.96 -19.16 8.92
CA LEU A 185 34.73 -19.22 9.72
C LEU A 185 35.01 -19.17 11.23
N GLY A 186 36.12 -19.76 11.68
CA GLY A 186 36.55 -19.68 13.08
C GLY A 186 36.85 -18.25 13.55
N LYS A 187 37.43 -17.41 12.69
CA LYS A 187 37.70 -15.98 12.97
C LYS A 187 36.40 -15.17 12.97
N ILE A 188 35.38 -15.57 12.20
CA ILE A 188 34.08 -14.90 12.14
C ILE A 188 33.39 -14.87 13.50
N LEU A 189 33.53 -15.95 14.30
CA LEU A 189 32.95 -16.00 15.65
C LEU A 189 33.46 -14.85 16.54
N GLY A 190 34.72 -14.45 16.39
CA GLY A 190 35.28 -13.31 17.10
C GLY A 190 34.59 -11.99 16.72
N PHE A 191 34.41 -11.75 15.42
CA PHE A 191 33.71 -10.56 14.91
C PHE A 191 32.24 -10.52 15.30
N VAL A 192 31.55 -11.66 15.22
CA VAL A 192 30.15 -11.77 15.67
C VAL A 192 30.06 -11.50 17.17
N THR A 193 30.93 -12.10 17.98
CA THR A 193 30.98 -11.84 19.44
C THR A 193 31.15 -10.36 19.73
N TYR A 194 32.02 -9.67 19.00
CA TYR A 194 32.17 -8.22 19.12
C TYR A 194 30.86 -7.48 18.80
N ALA A 195 30.17 -7.82 17.71
CA ALA A 195 28.88 -7.22 17.38
C ALA A 195 27.79 -7.49 18.44
N ILE A 196 27.81 -8.67 19.08
CA ILE A 196 26.92 -8.99 20.22
C ILE A 196 27.20 -8.05 21.39
N ILE A 197 28.47 -7.86 21.75
CA ILE A 197 28.88 -6.98 22.85
C ILE A 197 28.44 -5.55 22.58
N VAL A 198 28.68 -5.04 21.36
CA VAL A 198 28.27 -3.69 20.97
C VAL A 198 26.75 -3.55 21.03
N GLU A 199 26.00 -4.51 20.50
CA GLU A 199 24.54 -4.50 20.57
C GLU A 199 24.04 -4.49 22.02
N ALA A 200 24.60 -5.35 22.88
CA ALA A 200 24.24 -5.39 24.30
C ALA A 200 24.49 -4.05 24.98
N PHE A 201 25.64 -3.42 24.69
CA PHE A 201 25.97 -2.10 25.21
C PHE A 201 25.01 -1.01 24.73
N LEU A 202 24.69 -0.97 23.43
CA LEU A 202 23.73 -0.02 22.85
C LEU A 202 22.33 -0.18 23.45
N ARG A 203 21.90 -1.41 23.72
CA ARG A 203 20.64 -1.69 24.40
C ARG A 203 20.61 -1.14 25.82
N ILE A 204 21.68 -1.36 26.58
CA ILE A 204 21.81 -0.82 27.94
C ILE A 204 21.74 0.71 27.90
N LEU A 205 22.49 1.35 27.00
CA LEU A 205 22.44 2.81 26.81
C LEU A 205 21.03 3.30 26.45
N PHE A 206 20.33 2.59 25.57
CA PHE A 206 18.96 2.92 25.20
C PHE A 206 17.99 2.81 26.37
N LEU A 207 18.10 1.75 27.18
CA LEU A 207 17.29 1.58 28.38
C LEU A 207 17.56 2.69 29.41
N ILE A 208 18.81 3.09 29.58
CA ILE A 208 19.20 4.21 30.45
C ILE A 208 18.62 5.52 29.92
N LYS A 209 18.79 5.81 28.62
CA LYS A 209 18.22 7.01 27.98
C LYS A 209 16.71 7.08 28.18
N ARG A 210 16.00 5.97 27.96
CA ARG A 210 14.55 5.87 28.17
C ARG A 210 14.16 6.12 29.62
N LYS A 211 14.96 5.66 30.58
CA LYS A 211 14.69 5.87 32.02
C LYS A 211 14.96 7.31 32.47
N ILE A 212 15.91 8.01 31.84
CA ILE A 212 16.33 9.38 32.23
C ILE A 212 15.52 10.48 31.51
N LEU A 213 14.99 10.22 30.31
CA LEU A 213 14.20 11.17 29.53
C LEU A 213 12.68 10.85 29.40
N PRO A 214 11.99 10.31 30.42
CA PRO A 214 10.55 10.00 30.30
C PRO A 214 9.70 11.26 30.11
N VAL A 215 10.13 12.39 30.69
CA VAL A 215 9.42 13.67 30.67
C VAL A 215 9.28 14.26 29.25
N ALA A 216 10.18 13.91 28.33
CA ALA A 216 10.10 14.38 26.94
C ALA A 216 9.07 13.58 26.12
N GLU A 217 8.92 12.28 26.39
CA GLU A 217 7.90 11.44 25.74
C GLU A 217 6.51 11.80 26.26
N GLU A 218 6.34 12.00 27.57
CA GLU A 218 5.07 12.42 28.17
C GLU A 218 4.60 13.78 27.61
N LYS A 219 5.49 14.76 27.51
CA LYS A 219 5.19 16.07 26.87
C LYS A 219 4.89 15.96 25.37
N LEU A 220 5.44 14.97 24.69
CA LEU A 220 5.18 14.74 23.27
C LEU A 220 3.81 14.08 23.09
N GLU A 221 3.48 13.09 23.92
CA GLU A 221 2.16 12.46 23.95
C GLU A 221 1.09 13.50 24.28
N GLU A 222 1.29 14.36 25.27
CA GLU A 222 0.36 15.43 25.63
C GLU A 222 0.18 16.46 24.48
N GLN A 223 1.24 16.75 23.73
CA GLN A 223 1.15 17.62 22.54
C GLN A 223 0.41 16.95 21.39
N ILE A 224 0.63 15.66 21.17
CA ILE A 224 -0.06 14.88 20.14
C ILE A 224 -1.55 14.77 20.49
N GLU A 225 -1.88 14.49 21.75
CA GLU A 225 -3.26 14.43 22.24
C GLU A 225 -3.97 15.77 22.05
N LYS A 226 -3.34 16.89 22.43
CA LYS A 226 -3.88 18.24 22.18
C LYS A 226 -4.12 18.53 20.69
N GLN A 227 -3.19 18.16 19.80
CA GLN A 227 -3.39 18.35 18.37
C GLN A 227 -4.49 17.46 17.80
N ILE A 228 -4.63 16.23 18.30
CA ILE A 228 -5.71 15.32 17.91
C ILE A 228 -7.05 15.89 18.37
N ASP A 229 -7.16 16.32 19.63
CA ASP A 229 -8.38 16.91 20.20
C ASP A 229 -8.79 18.19 19.47
N GLU A 230 -7.84 19.07 19.16
CA GLU A 230 -8.10 20.28 18.37
C GLU A 230 -8.62 19.92 16.98
N LYS A 231 -8.01 18.94 16.31
CA LYS A 231 -8.43 18.50 14.98
C LYS A 231 -9.79 17.79 14.98
N ILE A 232 -10.09 17.05 16.05
CA ILE A 232 -11.41 16.42 16.28
C ILE A 232 -12.44 17.52 16.49
N LYS A 233 -12.17 18.50 17.35
CA LYS A 233 -13.08 19.63 17.60
C LYS A 233 -13.43 20.38 16.32
N ILE A 234 -12.42 20.70 15.49
CA ILE A 234 -12.62 21.34 14.19
C ILE A 234 -13.47 20.47 13.25
N HIS A 235 -13.29 19.14 13.26
CA HIS A 235 -14.10 18.25 12.44
C HIS A 235 -15.54 18.14 12.94
N VAL A 236 -15.75 18.09 14.25
CA VAL A 236 -17.09 18.05 14.87
C VAL A 236 -17.85 19.33 14.54
N GLU A 237 -17.24 20.50 14.72
CA GLU A 237 -17.86 21.80 14.40
C GLU A 237 -18.24 21.87 12.91
N LYS A 238 -17.35 21.44 12.00
CA LYS A 238 -17.67 21.36 10.55
C LYS A 238 -18.76 20.36 10.20
N ILE A 239 -18.98 19.32 11.01
CA ILE A 239 -20.05 18.36 10.81
C ILE A 239 -21.36 18.96 11.31
N GLU A 240 -21.36 19.60 12.47
CA GLU A 240 -22.51 20.31 13.03
C GLU A 240 -23.01 21.40 12.08
N ASP A 241 -22.11 22.27 11.57
CA ASP A 241 -22.46 23.31 10.59
C ASP A 241 -23.12 22.70 9.34
N LYS A 242 -22.57 21.59 8.83
CA LYS A 242 -23.12 20.90 7.65
C LYS A 242 -24.46 20.24 7.93
N GLN A 243 -24.68 19.74 9.15
CA GLN A 243 -25.96 19.16 9.55
C GLN A 243 -27.02 20.26 9.64
N GLU A 244 -26.69 21.40 10.25
CA GLU A 244 -27.59 22.55 10.33
C GLU A 244 -27.95 23.10 8.94
N ASP A 245 -26.96 23.20 8.04
CA ASP A 245 -27.20 23.59 6.65
C ASP A 245 -28.05 22.58 5.86
N LEU A 246 -27.91 21.28 6.14
CA LEU A 246 -28.74 20.25 5.54
C LEU A 246 -30.18 20.33 6.04
N GLU A 247 -30.36 20.51 7.35
CA GLU A 247 -31.67 20.61 7.99
C GLU A 247 -32.46 21.80 7.43
N LYS A 248 -31.83 22.98 7.34
CA LYS A 248 -32.43 24.16 6.69
C LYS A 248 -32.84 23.93 5.24
N LYS A 249 -32.08 23.12 4.48
CA LYS A 249 -32.43 22.79 3.09
C LYS A 249 -33.61 21.83 3.02
N ILE A 250 -33.63 20.82 3.89
CA ILE A 250 -34.72 19.85 3.96
C ILE A 250 -36.02 20.56 4.35
N ASP A 251 -35.99 21.44 5.34
CA ASP A 251 -37.18 22.21 5.76
C ASP A 251 -37.71 23.05 4.61
N LYS A 252 -36.82 23.77 3.90
CA LYS A 252 -37.20 24.60 2.76
C LYS A 252 -37.79 23.77 1.60
N GLU A 253 -37.19 22.63 1.26
CA GLU A 253 -37.73 21.74 0.23
C GLU A 253 -39.07 21.14 0.64
N THR A 254 -39.25 20.81 1.93
CA THR A 254 -40.51 20.31 2.47
C THR A 254 -41.62 21.35 2.35
N ASP A 255 -41.36 22.59 2.75
CA ASP A 255 -42.29 23.72 2.60
C ASP A 255 -42.66 23.97 1.12
N GLU A 256 -41.70 23.84 0.20
CA GLU A 256 -41.94 24.01 -1.24
C GLU A 256 -42.79 22.87 -1.82
N ILE A 257 -42.59 21.64 -1.35
CA ILE A 257 -43.40 20.48 -1.74
C ILE A 257 -44.82 20.62 -1.19
N GLU A 258 -44.98 21.00 0.07
CA GLU A 258 -46.30 21.18 0.70
C GLU A 258 -47.15 22.21 -0.06
N LYS A 259 -46.57 23.37 -0.39
CA LYS A 259 -47.25 24.40 -1.21
C LYS A 259 -47.64 23.90 -2.60
N LYS A 260 -46.83 23.04 -3.23
CA LYS A 260 -47.16 22.45 -4.54
C LYS A 260 -48.33 21.48 -4.42
N ILE A 261 -48.33 20.64 -3.38
CA ILE A 261 -49.40 19.69 -3.10
C ILE A 261 -50.72 20.43 -2.83
N GLU A 262 -50.72 21.47 -1.99
CA GLU A 262 -51.90 22.30 -1.73
C GLU A 262 -52.47 22.87 -3.03
N LYS A 263 -51.61 23.47 -3.86
CA LYS A 263 -52.02 24.06 -5.14
C LYS A 263 -52.59 23.03 -6.11
N GLU A 264 -51.99 21.85 -6.21
CA GLU A 264 -52.52 20.78 -7.07
C GLU A 264 -53.85 20.25 -6.54
N THR A 265 -54.00 20.11 -5.22
CA THR A 265 -55.24 19.68 -4.57
C THR A 265 -56.37 20.66 -4.87
N GLU A 266 -56.16 21.97 -4.69
CA GLU A 266 -57.16 23.00 -5.03
C GLU A 266 -57.55 22.99 -6.51
N ASN A 267 -56.60 22.75 -7.41
CA ASN A 267 -56.89 22.67 -8.84
C ASN A 267 -57.69 21.42 -9.21
N ILE A 268 -57.43 20.30 -8.55
CA ILE A 268 -58.20 19.05 -8.72
C ILE A 268 -59.62 19.24 -8.18
N GLU A 269 -59.78 19.83 -7.00
CA GLU A 269 -61.10 20.13 -6.43
C GLU A 269 -61.96 20.99 -7.36
N LYS A 270 -61.40 22.08 -7.89
CA LYS A 270 -62.09 22.95 -8.86
C LYS A 270 -62.54 22.19 -10.11
N LYS A 271 -61.67 21.33 -10.67
CA LYS A 271 -62.02 20.51 -11.84
C LYS A 271 -63.13 19.51 -11.55
N ILE A 272 -63.10 18.86 -10.38
CA ILE A 272 -64.15 17.92 -9.96
C ILE A 272 -65.47 18.65 -9.82
N GLU A 273 -65.46 19.85 -9.22
CA GLU A 273 -66.66 20.68 -9.07
C GLU A 273 -67.24 21.10 -10.43
N GLU A 274 -66.40 21.55 -11.35
CA GLU A 274 -66.80 21.88 -12.72
C GLU A 274 -67.41 20.68 -13.47
N GLU A 275 -66.75 19.52 -13.46
CA GLU A 275 -67.25 18.31 -14.11
C GLU A 275 -68.55 17.80 -13.49
N THR A 276 -68.68 17.88 -12.16
CA THR A 276 -69.91 17.47 -11.45
C THR A 276 -71.08 18.35 -11.85
N ASN A 277 -70.89 19.68 -11.87
CA ASN A 277 -71.90 20.64 -12.29
C ASN A 277 -72.32 20.44 -13.76
N ASP A 278 -71.37 20.11 -14.64
CA ASP A 278 -71.67 19.84 -16.05
C ASP A 278 -72.42 18.52 -16.26
N ILE A 279 -72.13 17.49 -15.46
CA ILE A 279 -72.88 16.23 -15.45
C ILE A 279 -74.30 16.47 -14.93
N GLU A 280 -74.47 17.23 -13.85
CA GLU A 280 -75.79 17.53 -13.26
C GLU A 280 -76.70 18.22 -14.29
N LYS A 281 -76.19 19.26 -14.98
CA LYS A 281 -76.93 19.93 -16.07
C LYS A 281 -77.32 19.00 -17.22
N LYS A 282 -76.46 18.02 -17.56
CA LYS A 282 -76.77 17.03 -18.61
C LYS A 282 -77.87 16.08 -18.16
N ILE A 283 -77.82 15.61 -16.91
CA ILE A 283 -78.85 14.74 -16.32
C ILE A 283 -80.20 15.46 -16.25
N GLU A 284 -80.23 16.73 -15.81
CA GLU A 284 -81.45 17.55 -15.79
C GLU A 284 -82.08 17.63 -17.19
N LYS A 285 -81.27 17.96 -18.20
CA LYS A 285 -81.75 18.08 -19.58
C LYS A 285 -82.28 16.76 -20.14
N GLU A 286 -81.59 15.64 -19.90
CA GLU A 286 -82.07 14.32 -20.33
C GLU A 286 -83.36 13.92 -19.60
N THR A 287 -83.47 14.26 -18.31
CA THR A 287 -84.69 14.01 -17.51
C THR A 287 -85.87 14.80 -18.05
N ASP A 288 -85.69 16.09 -18.34
CA ASP A 288 -86.70 16.96 -18.96
C ASP A 288 -87.15 16.43 -20.34
N ASP A 289 -86.19 15.97 -21.16
CA ASP A 289 -86.48 15.43 -22.48
C ASP A 289 -87.25 14.10 -22.40
N VAL A 290 -86.92 13.23 -21.44
CA VAL A 290 -87.67 12.00 -21.16
C VAL A 290 -89.08 12.32 -20.65
N GLU A 291 -89.23 13.29 -19.74
CA GLU A 291 -90.52 13.69 -19.22
C GLU A 291 -91.44 14.22 -20.32
N LYS A 292 -90.92 15.08 -21.22
CA LYS A 292 -91.68 15.55 -22.40
C LYS A 292 -92.13 14.40 -23.29
N LYS A 293 -91.26 13.44 -23.59
CA LYS A 293 -91.60 12.26 -24.40
C LYS A 293 -92.69 11.41 -23.75
N LEU A 294 -92.62 11.20 -22.43
CA LEU A 294 -93.65 10.49 -21.68
C LEU A 294 -94.99 11.24 -21.71
N GLN A 295 -94.98 12.56 -21.55
CA GLN A 295 -96.19 13.37 -21.65
C GLN A 295 -96.83 13.29 -23.05
N ASP A 296 -96.02 13.26 -24.11
CA ASP A 296 -96.48 13.12 -25.48
C ASP A 296 -97.03 11.72 -25.79
N GLU A 297 -96.41 10.65 -25.27
CA GLU A 297 -96.95 9.28 -25.35
C GLU A 297 -98.27 9.13 -24.57
N VAL A 298 -98.36 9.70 -23.37
CA VAL A 298 -99.59 9.71 -22.59
C VAL A 298 -100.72 10.42 -23.35
N LYS A 299 -100.44 11.55 -24.02
CA LYS A 299 -101.41 12.24 -24.88
C LYS A 299 -101.85 11.37 -26.06
N LYS A 300 -100.92 10.76 -26.80
CA LYS A 300 -101.24 9.83 -27.89
C LYS A 300 -102.08 8.63 -27.43
N SER A 301 -101.83 8.10 -26.24
CA SER A 301 -102.59 6.98 -25.69
C SER A 301 -104.03 7.37 -25.30
N LYS A 302 -104.24 8.64 -24.88
CA LYS A 302 -105.58 9.18 -24.62
C LYS A 302 -106.38 9.44 -25.90
N ASP A 303 -105.72 9.88 -26.97
CA ASP A 303 -106.38 10.13 -28.26
C ASP A 303 -106.79 8.82 -28.97
N ASN A 304 -106.04 7.72 -28.79
CA ASN A 304 -106.36 6.40 -29.36
C ASN A 304 -107.45 5.61 -28.61
N ASN A 305 -107.80 5.99 -27.38
CA ASN A 305 -108.88 5.37 -26.58
C ASN A 305 -110.19 6.19 -26.62
N GLY A 306 -110.25 7.22 -27.48
CA GLY A 306 -111.34 8.17 -27.61
C GLY A 306 -112.01 8.21 -28.98
N THR A 307 -112.03 7.10 -29.72
CA THR A 307 -112.93 6.83 -30.88
C THR A 307 -113.07 5.33 -31.09
#